data_AF-A0A2E1NB92-F1
#
_entry.id   AF-A0A2E1NB92-F1
#
_cell.length_a   1.000
_cell.length_b   1.000
_cell.length_c   1.000
_cell.angle_alpha   90.00
_cell.angle_beta   90.00
_cell.angle_gamma   90.00
#
_symmetry.space_group_name_H-M   'P 1'
#
loop_
_entity.id
_entity.type
_entity.pdbx_description
1 polymer ?
#
loop_
_entity_poly.entity_id
_entity_poly.type
_entity_poly.pdbx_seq_one_letter_code
_entity_poly.pdbx_strand_id
1 'polypeptide(L)'
;MKKNKTLLLIIFFSFWYCEDSKNITETKDYGIVINEINYNSSESFDPDDWIEIYNKSDSTIDISSWLVKDSDDEHIFTIPSNTYLAANQYLVF
;
A
#
# COMPACT_ATOMS: atom_id res chain seq x y z
N MET A 1 -66.75 -11.80 13.79
CA MET A 1 -66.52 -12.14 15.22
C MET A 1 -65.44 -13.23 15.31
N LYS A 2 -64.40 -13.00 16.14
CA LYS A 2 -63.46 -13.94 16.83
C LYS A 2 -62.88 -15.13 16.02
N LYS A 3 -61.64 -15.07 15.48
CA LYS A 3 -60.29 -15.28 16.08
C LYS A 3 -60.09 -16.60 16.84
N ASN A 4 -59.37 -17.56 16.22
CA ASN A 4 -58.60 -18.59 16.92
C ASN A 4 -57.13 -18.45 16.54
N LYS A 5 -56.29 -18.21 17.55
CA LYS A 5 -54.89 -17.85 17.48
C LYS A 5 -54.05 -19.13 17.62
N THR A 6 -53.16 -19.41 16.67
CA THR A 6 -51.99 -20.24 16.94
C THR A 6 -50.80 -19.31 17.13
N LEU A 7 -50.34 -19.25 18.38
CA LEU A 7 -49.22 -18.45 18.86
C LEU A 7 -47.92 -19.22 18.54
N LEU A 8 -47.15 -18.78 17.54
CA LEU A 8 -45.75 -19.17 17.39
C LEU A 8 -44.88 -17.98 17.79
N LEU A 9 -44.30 -18.10 18.98
CA LEU A 9 -43.39 -17.14 19.59
C LEU A 9 -42.01 -17.30 18.94
N ILE A 10 -41.71 -16.52 17.90
CA ILE A 10 -40.35 -16.38 17.39
C ILE A 10 -39.84 -15.02 17.87
N ILE A 11 -39.29 -15.03 19.08
CA ILE A 11 -38.38 -13.98 19.55
C ILE A 11 -37.06 -14.23 18.81
N PHE A 12 -36.91 -13.65 17.62
CA PHE A 12 -35.61 -13.51 16.98
C PHE A 12 -35.26 -12.03 16.93
N PHE A 13 -34.66 -11.58 18.03
CA PHE A 13 -33.54 -10.63 18.03
C PHE A 13 -33.52 -9.62 16.86
N SER A 14 -34.51 -8.75 16.79
CA SER A 14 -34.41 -7.48 16.06
C SER A 14 -33.77 -6.40 16.96
N PHE A 15 -32.74 -6.79 17.71
CA PHE A 15 -31.84 -5.89 18.41
C PHE A 15 -30.56 -5.87 17.60
N TRP A 16 -30.27 -4.71 17.02
CA TRP A 16 -28.99 -4.38 16.41
C TRP A 16 -28.46 -5.42 15.40
N TYR A 17 -28.89 -5.27 14.15
CA TYR A 17 -27.84 -5.14 13.15
C TYR A 17 -27.49 -3.65 13.12
N CYS A 18 -26.65 -3.22 14.07
CA CYS A 18 -25.80 -2.08 13.79
C CYS A 18 -24.78 -2.63 12.81
N GLU A 19 -25.03 -2.43 11.53
CA GLU A 19 -24.01 -2.68 10.51
C GLU A 19 -22.90 -1.67 10.82
N ASP A 20 -21.88 -2.15 11.52
CA ASP A 20 -20.66 -1.40 11.75
C ASP A 20 -20.02 -1.25 10.37
N SER A 21 -20.33 -0.14 9.69
CA SER A 21 -19.67 0.22 8.45
C SER A 21 -18.21 0.43 8.82
N LYS A 22 -17.41 -0.62 8.68
CA LYS A 22 -15.96 -0.51 8.74
C LYS A 22 -15.61 0.55 7.72
N ASN A 23 -15.24 1.73 8.17
CA ASN A 23 -14.56 2.70 7.33
C ASN A 23 -13.17 2.10 7.05
N ILE A 24 -13.12 1.19 6.08
CA ILE A 24 -11.88 0.65 5.57
C ILE A 24 -11.24 1.83 4.87
N THR A 25 -10.23 2.42 5.49
CA THR A 25 -9.31 3.28 4.75
C THR A 25 -8.61 2.33 3.79
N GLU A 26 -9.12 2.18 2.58
CA GLU A 26 -8.44 1.44 1.53
C GLU A 26 -7.07 2.09 1.37
N THR A 27 -6.04 1.41 1.85
CA THR A 27 -4.67 1.76 1.51
C THR A 27 -4.54 1.50 0.02
N LYS A 28 -4.62 2.57 -0.77
CA LYS A 28 -4.41 2.49 -2.20
C LYS A 28 -2.97 2.03 -2.45
N ASP A 29 -2.83 0.77 -2.83
CA ASP A 29 -1.56 0.20 -3.25
C ASP A 29 -1.24 0.73 -4.65
N TYR A 30 -0.34 1.70 -4.71
CA TYR A 30 0.13 2.26 -5.99
C TYR A 30 1.05 1.30 -6.74
N GLY A 31 1.53 0.22 -6.11
CA GLY A 31 2.40 -0.75 -6.76
C GLY A 31 3.87 -0.32 -6.90
N ILE A 32 4.30 0.81 -6.34
CA ILE A 32 5.73 1.12 -6.21
C ILE A 32 6.24 0.56 -4.89
N VAL A 33 7.31 -0.22 -4.95
CA VAL A 33 7.99 -0.80 -3.79
C VAL A 33 9.49 -0.55 -3.85
N ILE A 34 10.13 -0.49 -2.68
CA ILE A 34 11.59 -0.68 -2.58
C ILE A 34 11.82 -2.19 -2.72
N ASN A 35 12.51 -2.60 -3.78
CA ASN A 35 12.79 -4.01 -4.06
C ASN A 35 14.05 -4.47 -3.34
N GLU A 36 15.13 -3.69 -3.44
CA GLU A 36 16.44 -4.01 -2.87
C GLU A 36 17.10 -2.75 -2.30
N ILE A 37 17.99 -2.96 -1.33
CA ILE A 37 18.82 -1.93 -0.69
C ILE A 37 20.22 -2.52 -0.53
N ASN A 38 21.24 -1.82 -1.00
CA ASN A 38 22.64 -2.07 -0.67
C ASN A 38 23.16 -0.90 0.17
N TYR A 39 23.47 -1.17 1.44
CA TYR A 39 24.05 -0.19 2.38
C TYR A 39 25.38 -0.68 2.98
N ASN A 40 25.75 -1.92 2.66
CA ASN A 40 26.92 -2.59 3.22
C ASN A 40 27.38 -3.66 2.24
N SER A 41 28.21 -3.21 1.31
CA SER A 41 28.79 -4.05 0.28
C SER A 41 29.76 -5.09 0.84
N SER A 42 30.12 -6.06 0.00
CA SER A 42 31.18 -7.01 0.33
C SER A 42 32.56 -6.35 0.27
N GLU A 43 33.52 -6.81 1.09
CA GLU A 43 34.90 -6.31 1.01
C GLU A 43 35.58 -6.58 -0.34
N SER A 44 35.12 -7.61 -1.07
CA SER A 44 35.67 -8.01 -2.37
C SER A 44 35.10 -7.25 -3.56
N PHE A 45 33.96 -6.58 -3.40
CA PHE A 45 33.27 -5.84 -4.44
C PHE A 45 32.29 -4.86 -3.81
N ASP A 46 32.50 -3.58 -4.10
CA ASP A 46 31.75 -2.46 -3.55
C ASP A 46 31.21 -1.56 -4.67
N PRO A 47 29.92 -1.68 -5.02
CA PRO A 47 29.25 -0.81 -6.00
C PRO A 47 28.71 0.49 -5.38
N ASP A 48 29.18 0.89 -4.20
CA ASP A 48 28.61 1.96 -3.37
C ASP A 48 27.18 1.66 -2.88
N ASP A 49 26.59 2.59 -2.13
CA ASP A 49 25.23 2.50 -1.61
C ASP A 49 24.20 2.77 -2.72
N TRP A 50 23.16 1.94 -2.80
CA TRP A 50 22.09 2.09 -3.78
C TRP A 50 20.76 1.53 -3.29
N ILE A 51 19.68 1.98 -3.92
CA ILE A 51 18.34 1.40 -3.75
C ILE A 51 17.78 0.99 -5.11
N GLU A 52 16.98 -0.07 -5.13
CA GLU A 52 16.20 -0.45 -6.29
C GLU A 52 14.72 -0.23 -6.03
N ILE A 53 14.08 0.51 -6.94
CA ILE A 53 12.64 0.74 -6.94
C ILE A 53 12.00 -0.12 -8.03
N TYR A 54 10.94 -0.84 -7.68
CA TYR A 54 10.18 -1.69 -8.58
C TYR A 54 8.73 -1.24 -8.69
N ASN A 55 8.24 -1.14 -9.93
CA ASN A 55 6.82 -0.96 -10.21
C ASN A 55 6.14 -2.32 -10.43
N LYS A 56 5.52 -2.87 -9.39
CA LYS A 56 4.74 -4.12 -9.43
C LYS A 56 3.32 -3.96 -10.01
N SER A 57 2.94 -2.76 -10.44
CA SER A 57 1.64 -2.52 -11.07
C SER A 57 1.66 -2.85 -12.57
N ASP A 58 0.47 -2.85 -13.17
CA ASP A 58 0.25 -3.00 -14.62
C ASP A 58 0.21 -1.66 -15.37
N SER A 59 0.56 -0.56 -14.71
CA SER A 59 0.50 0.79 -15.25
C SER A 59 1.85 1.51 -15.17
N THR A 60 2.07 2.50 -16.04
CA THR A 60 3.23 3.39 -15.91
C THR A 60 2.97 4.41 -14.80
N ILE A 61 3.95 4.59 -13.92
CA ILE A 61 3.85 5.50 -12.77
C ILE A 61 4.92 6.59 -12.89
N ASP A 62 4.49 7.84 -12.75
CA ASP A 62 5.37 8.99 -12.61
C ASP A 62 5.84 9.07 -11.15
N ILE A 63 7.14 8.84 -10.93
CA ILE A 63 7.78 8.95 -9.61
C ILE A 63 8.68 10.19 -9.51
N SER A 64 8.52 11.14 -10.44
CA SER A 64 9.26 12.40 -10.45
C SER A 64 9.10 13.14 -9.13
N SER A 65 10.21 13.65 -8.59
CA SER A 65 10.25 14.45 -7.37
C SER A 65 9.74 13.73 -6.11
N TRP A 66 9.58 12.40 -6.15
CA TRP A 66 9.34 11.63 -4.94
C TRP A 66 10.54 11.75 -4.01
N LEU A 67 10.25 11.76 -2.71
CA LEU A 67 11.26 11.83 -1.66
C LEU A 67 11.48 10.43 -1.10
N VAL A 68 12.73 9.99 -1.12
CA VAL A 68 13.18 8.80 -0.40
C VAL A 68 13.92 9.28 0.84
N LYS A 69 13.49 8.79 2.00
CA LYS A 69 14.06 9.13 3.30
C LYS A 69 14.04 7.93 4.24
N ASP A 70 14.88 7.97 5.26
CA ASP A 70 14.84 7.05 6.39
C ASP A 70 14.00 7.65 7.54
N SER A 71 14.27 7.25 8.78
CA SER A 71 13.60 7.79 9.97
C SER A 71 14.03 9.22 10.33
N ASP A 72 15.13 9.70 9.78
CA ASP A 72 15.61 11.06 9.92
C ASP A 72 15.05 11.93 8.77
N ASP A 73 14.31 12.96 9.14
CA ASP A 73 13.67 13.86 8.17
C ASP A 73 14.67 14.75 7.41
N GLU A 74 15.93 14.82 7.85
CA GLU A 74 16.99 15.55 7.16
C GLU A 74 17.67 14.72 6.05
N HIS A 75 17.55 13.39 6.10
CA HIS A 75 18.12 12.48 5.10
C HIS A 75 17.17 12.31 3.92
N ILE A 76 17.26 13.22 2.95
CA ILE A 76 16.35 13.25 1.79
C ILE A 76 17.11 13.06 0.48
N PHE A 77 16.72 12.02 -0.25
CA PHE A 77 17.01 11.88 -1.68
C PHE A 77 15.76 12.25 -2.49
N THR A 78 15.90 13.14 -3.47
CA THR A 78 14.80 13.53 -4.37
C THR A 78 15.00 12.89 -5.73
N ILE A 79 14.03 12.10 -6.18
CA ILE A 79 14.06 11.48 -7.51
C ILE A 79 14.04 12.58 -8.59
N PRO A 80 14.93 12.53 -9.61
CA PRO A 80 14.97 13.52 -10.68
C PRO A 80 13.62 13.69 -11.40
N SER A 81 13.40 14.87 -11.96
CA SER A 81 12.23 15.13 -12.78
C SER A 81 12.22 14.27 -14.05
N ASN A 82 11.02 14.02 -14.58
CA ASN A 82 10.79 13.17 -15.76
C ASN A 82 11.20 11.71 -15.55
N THR A 83 10.99 11.18 -14.34
CA THR A 83 11.25 9.79 -14.01
C THR A 83 9.94 8.99 -14.04
N TYR A 84 9.80 8.16 -15.05
CA TYR A 84 8.63 7.29 -15.25
C TYR A 84 9.07 5.82 -15.17
N LEU A 85 8.38 5.03 -14.36
CA LEU A 85 8.55 3.57 -14.32
C LEU A 85 7.39 2.92 -15.05
N ALA A 86 7.66 2.24 -16.15
CA ALA A 86 6.69 1.38 -16.83
C ALA A 86 6.28 0.20 -15.93
N ALA A 87 5.22 -0.50 -16.33
CA ALA A 87 4.78 -1.71 -15.65
C ALA A 87 5.91 -2.75 -15.57
N ASN A 88 6.13 -3.33 -14.39
CA ASN A 88 7.18 -4.30 -14.09
C ASN A 88 8.62 -3.80 -14.31
N GLN A 89 8.84 -2.48 -14.34
CA GLN A 89 10.18 -1.90 -14.49
C GLN A 89 10.89 -1.73 -13.15
N TYR A 90 12.20 -1.93 -13.16
CA TYR A 90 13.13 -1.65 -12.07
C TYR A 90 13.94 -0.38 -12.37
N LEU A 91 14.29 0.37 -11.33
CA LEU A 91 15.19 1.52 -11.41
C LEU A 91 16.12 1.53 -10.19
N VAL A 92 17.42 1.62 -10.46
CA VAL A 92 18.47 1.74 -9.44
C VAL A 92 18.95 3.18 -9.38
N PHE A 93 19.15 3.69 -8.17
CA PHE A 93 19.77 4.98 -7.88
C PHE A 93 21.10 4.79 -7.19
#